data_AF-A0A1H6H949-F1
#
_entry.id   AF-A0A1H6H949-F1
#
_cell.length_a   1.000
_cell.length_b   1.000
_cell.length_c   1.000
_cell.angle_alpha   90.00
_cell.angle_beta   90.00
_cell.angle_gamma   90.00
#
_symmetry.space_group_name_H-M   'P 1'
#
loop_
_entity.id
_entity.type
_entity.pdbx_description
1 polymer ?
#
loop_
_entity_poly.entity_id
_entity_poly.type
_entity_poly.pdbx_seq_one_letter_code
_entity_poly.pdbx_strand_id
1 'polypeptide(L)' 'MTKSTPFQLSRIYASGWRAGGDCTADDPAEIAAAGDRQNPHLSGDERDRWGEGFRAAAMSHIGPSAKAKK' A
#
# COMPACT_ATOMS: atom_id res chain seq x y z
N MET A 1 6.06 8.33 22.85
CA MET A 1 5.83 7.84 21.46
C MET A 1 6.70 6.62 21.24
N THR A 2 6.10 5.44 21.24
CA THR A 2 6.79 4.18 20.95
C THR A 2 7.12 4.13 19.48
N LYS A 3 8.40 4.26 19.11
CA LYS A 3 8.85 4.07 17.72
C LYS A 3 8.42 2.69 17.24
N SER A 4 7.73 2.63 16.10
CA SER A 4 7.34 1.37 15.47
C SER A 4 8.58 0.52 15.22
N THR A 5 8.55 -0.72 15.70
CA THR A 5 9.66 -1.66 15.48
C THR A 5 9.74 -2.01 13.99
N PRO A 6 10.91 -2.40 13.45
CA PRO A 6 11.04 -2.80 12.05
C PRO A 6 10.06 -3.92 11.66
N PHE A 7 9.74 -4.83 12.59
CA PHE A 7 8.76 -5.88 12.39
C PHE A 7 7.33 -5.35 12.22
N GLN A 8 6.97 -4.30 12.99
CA GLN A 8 5.69 -3.60 12.81
C GLN A 8 5.64 -2.87 11.47
N LEU A 9 6.71 -2.20 11.07
CA LEU A 9 6.79 -1.52 9.77
C LEU A 9 6.61 -2.51 8.61
N SER A 10 7.22 -3.70 8.67
CA SER A 10 6.98 -4.77 7.68
C SER A 10 5.53 -5.23 7.64
N ARG A 11 4.87 -5.33 8.81
CA ARG A 11 3.45 -5.72 8.88
C ARG A 11 2.54 -4.63 8.29
N ILE A 12 2.87 -3.38 8.54
CA ILE A 12 2.16 -2.20 8.03
C ILE A 12 2.30 -2.15 6.50
N TYR A 13 3.50 -2.35 5.98
CA TYR A 13 3.75 -2.49 4.55
C TYR A 13 2.90 -3.61 3.92
N ALA A 14 2.91 -4.81 4.51
CA ALA A 14 2.11 -5.94 4.02
C ALA A 14 0.60 -5.66 4.06
N SER A 15 0.13 -4.88 5.06
CA SER A 15 -1.26 -4.45 5.15
C SER A 15 -1.62 -3.47 4.03
N GLY A 16 -0.75 -2.50 3.75
CA GLY A 16 -0.90 -1.58 2.62
C GLY A 16 -0.93 -2.32 1.30
N TRP A 17 -0.02 -3.29 1.09
CA TRP A 17 0.03 -4.11 -0.11
C TRP A 17 -1.29 -4.85 -0.38
N ARG A 18 -1.88 -5.45 0.66
CA ARG A 18 -3.18 -6.13 0.51
C ARG A 18 -4.30 -5.17 0.06
N ALA A 19 -4.37 -3.98 0.66
CA ALA A 19 -5.35 -2.98 0.28
C ALA A 19 -5.10 -2.41 -1.13
N GLY A 20 -3.83 -2.24 -1.52
CA GLY A 20 -3.46 -1.78 -2.86
C GLY A 20 -3.78 -2.80 -3.95
N GLY A 21 -3.81 -4.09 -3.63
CA GLY A 21 -4.26 -5.14 -4.53
C GLY A 21 -5.73 -5.01 -4.94
N ASP A 22 -6.60 -4.52 -4.05
CA ASP A 22 -8.02 -4.26 -4.35
C ASP A 22 -8.24 -2.88 -5.00
N CYS A 23 -7.20 -2.06 -5.13
CA CYS A 23 -7.30 -0.75 -5.75
C CYS A 23 -7.43 -0.88 -7.27
N THR A 24 -8.55 -0.40 -7.82
CA THR A 24 -8.82 -0.40 -9.28
C THR A 24 -8.37 0.89 -9.97
N ALA A 25 -7.66 1.77 -9.28
CA ALA A 25 -7.17 3.02 -9.86
C ALA A 25 -6.00 2.73 -10.80
N ASP A 26 -6.07 3.28 -12.02
CA ASP A 26 -5.01 3.16 -13.03
C ASP A 26 -4.01 4.33 -12.93
N ASP A 27 -4.47 5.47 -12.42
CA ASP A 27 -3.66 6.66 -12.26
C ASP A 27 -2.81 6.63 -10.98
N PRO A 28 -1.49 6.90 -11.05
CA PRO A 28 -0.62 6.92 -9.89
C PRO A 28 -1.01 8.00 -8.86
N ALA A 29 -1.61 9.10 -9.31
CA ALA A 29 -2.13 10.16 -8.45
C ALA A 29 -3.40 9.71 -7.70
N GLU A 30 -4.30 9.00 -8.38
CA GLU A 30 -5.51 8.41 -7.78
C GLU A 30 -5.14 7.31 -6.79
N ILE A 31 -4.14 6.48 -7.10
CA ILE A 31 -3.59 5.47 -6.17
C ILE A 31 -3.06 6.13 -4.90
N ALA A 32 -2.30 7.23 -5.04
CA ALA A 32 -1.79 7.94 -3.88
C ALA A 32 -2.91 8.55 -3.02
N ALA A 33 -3.92 9.15 -3.66
CA ALA A 33 -5.08 9.71 -2.96
C ALA A 33 -5.96 8.62 -2.30
N ALA A 34 -6.15 7.49 -2.96
CA ALA A 34 -6.86 6.33 -2.42
C ALA A 34 -6.09 5.72 -1.25
N GLY A 35 -4.77 5.63 -1.37
CA GLY A 35 -3.89 5.20 -0.30
C GLY A 35 -4.01 6.12 0.92
N ASP A 36 -3.94 7.44 0.75
CA ASP A 36 -4.07 8.37 1.87
C ASP A 36 -5.43 8.29 2.58
N ARG A 37 -6.52 8.12 1.81
CA ARG A 37 -7.87 7.95 2.36
C ARG A 37 -8.06 6.62 3.10
N GLN A 38 -7.43 5.55 2.65
CA GLN A 38 -7.57 4.22 3.25
C GLN A 38 -6.56 3.93 4.36
N ASN A 39 -5.58 4.81 4.55
CA ASN A 39 -4.53 4.63 5.54
C ASN A 39 -5.09 4.77 6.96
N PRO A 40 -5.06 3.72 7.80
CA PRO A 40 -5.57 3.79 9.16
C PRO A 40 -4.56 4.38 10.15
N HIS A 41 -3.31 4.63 9.73
CA HIS A 41 -2.23 5.05 10.63
C HIS A 41 -2.19 6.58 10.78
N LEU A 42 -1.87 7.04 11.99
CA LEU A 42 -1.72 8.47 12.31
C LEU A 42 -0.25 8.89 12.38
N SER A 43 0.66 7.96 12.66
CA SER A 43 2.10 8.22 12.71
C SER A 43 2.69 8.33 11.32
N GLY A 44 3.57 9.32 11.10
CA GLY A 44 4.20 9.57 9.80
C GLY A 44 4.94 8.35 9.25
N ASP A 45 5.79 7.70 10.05
CA ASP A 45 6.56 6.53 9.63
C ASP A 45 5.69 5.32 9.24
N GLU A 46 4.57 5.14 9.95
CA GLU A 46 3.61 4.07 9.67
C GLU A 46 2.79 4.37 8.41
N ARG A 47 2.35 5.63 8.25
CA ARG A 47 1.63 6.07 7.06
C ARG A 47 2.48 5.90 5.80
N ASP A 48 3.74 6.31 5.88
CA ASP A 48 4.71 6.18 4.79
C ASP A 48 4.87 4.71 4.37
N ARG A 49 5.12 3.81 5.32
CA ARG A 49 5.26 2.37 5.01
C ARG A 49 3.99 1.71 4.51
N TRP A 50 2.84 2.08 5.05
CA TRP A 50 1.56 1.57 4.57
C TRP A 50 1.31 2.05 3.12
N GLY A 51 1.53 3.34 2.86
CA GLY A 51 1.35 3.95 1.54
C GLY A 51 2.31 3.39 0.49
N GLU A 52 3.55 3.12 0.88
CA GLU A 52 4.54 2.47 0.00
C GLU A 52 4.07 1.07 -0.43
N GLY A 53 3.59 0.25 0.51
CA GLY A 53 3.03 -1.06 0.20
C GLY A 53 1.79 -0.99 -0.69
N PHE A 54 0.88 -0.06 -0.39
CA PHE A 54 -0.34 0.16 -1.17
C PHE A 54 -0.04 0.54 -2.62
N ARG A 55 0.82 1.54 -2.81
CA ARG A 55 1.24 1.99 -4.14
C ARG A 55 1.94 0.86 -4.90
N ALA A 56 2.84 0.13 -4.25
CA ALA A 56 3.57 -0.95 -4.88
C ALA A 56 2.63 -2.06 -5.38
N ALA A 57 1.62 -2.44 -4.59
CA ALA A 57 0.62 -3.42 -5.00
C ALA A 57 -0.29 -2.91 -6.12
N ALA A 58 -0.82 -1.69 -6.00
CA ALA A 58 -1.67 -1.09 -7.03
C ALA A 58 -0.92 -0.94 -8.37
N MET A 59 0.33 -0.48 -8.32
CA MET A 59 1.21 -0.40 -9.51
C MET A 59 1.59 -1.78 -10.05
N SER A 60 1.71 -2.79 -9.20
CA SER A 60 1.97 -4.16 -9.63
C SER A 60 0.78 -4.76 -10.42
N HIS A 61 -0.45 -4.28 -10.20
CA HIS A 61 -1.61 -4.63 -11.02
C HIS A 61 -1.68 -3.87 -12.35
N ILE A 62 -1.14 -2.66 -12.42
CA ILE A 62 -1.05 -1.87 -13.66
C ILE A 62 0.05 -2.41 -14.60
N GLY A 63 1.08 -3.06 -14.04
CA GLY A 63 2.10 -3.79 -14.81
C GLY A 63 1.57 -5.07 -15.48
N PRO A 64 2.24 -5.60 -16.53
CA PRO A 64 1.72 -6.69 -17.38
C PRO A 64 1.68 -8.10 -16.74
N SER A 65 1.50 -8.22 -15.42
CA SER A 65 1.63 -9.50 -14.72
C SER A 65 0.50 -9.78 -13.72
N ALA A 66 -0.68 -10.13 -14.25
CA ALA A 66 -1.57 -11.08 -13.57
C ALA A 66 -2.50 -11.83 -14.55
N LYS A 67 -2.03 -12.18 -15.75
CA LYS A 67 -2.54 -13.33 -16.50
C LYS A 67 -1.75 -14.57 -16.06
N ALA A 68 -2.01 -15.08 -14.86
CA ALA A 68 -1.45 -16.36 -14.43
C ALA A 68 -2.32 -17.04 -13.36
N LYS A 69 -3.58 -17.34 -13.71
CA LYS A 69 -4.22 -18.56 -13.19
C LYS A 69 -5.39 -19.01 -14.10
N LYS A 70 -5.10 -19.89 -15.04
CA LYS A 70 -5.98 -21.01 -15.40
C LYS A 70 -5.15 -22.17 -15.90
#